data_AF-A0A356T4L2-F1
#
_entry.id   AF-A0A356T4L2-F1
#
_cell.length_a   1.000
_cell.length_b   1.000
_cell.length_c   1.000
_cell.angle_alpha   90.00
_cell.angle_beta   90.00
_cell.angle_gamma   90.00
#
_symmetry.space_group_name_H-M   'P 1'
#
loop_
_entity.id
_entity.type
_entity.pdbx_description
1 polymer ?
#
loop_
_entity_poly.entity_id
_entity_poly.type
_entity_poly.pdbx_seq_one_letter_code
_entity_poly.pdbx_strand_id
1 'polypeptide(L)'
;ALQSFAGDDADCGLCHSSAEQAFAHTPSGRRRDPVKTAQRAIAKQEKAHARAQKRAETAQRRFEKAQEKQRDGARKARLAWADARERLGRAKDLARQLDRRRELGEELAVVQKELAAARADRERALKTHAKAIGRVRDTYDFVVRRLAGQDSRGRFAVGATGFEAGIRHADGRRGTSPAMRVMETLALDLTALILASEGNAALPGFWIHDSPREADLARSHYDALYRLVSWLEDSTQTPGFQYLVTTTTRPPSSVAFRAIKLGAASNDELLLRTAL
;
A
#
# COMPACT_ATOMS: atom_id res chain seq x y z
N ALA A 1 57.28 -17.78 58.62
CA ALA A 1 56.84 -16.65 59.48
C ALA A 1 55.68 -17.18 60.32
N LEU A 2 55.85 -17.54 61.62
CA LEU A 2 55.87 -16.65 62.81
C LEU A 2 54.63 -15.73 62.80
N GLN A 3 53.68 -15.71 63.75
CA GLN A 3 53.60 -15.81 65.23
C GLN A 3 52.10 -16.06 65.59
N SER A 4 51.68 -16.95 66.52
CA SER A 4 51.59 -16.88 68.02
C SER A 4 50.74 -15.75 68.63
N PHE A 5 49.87 -16.10 69.60
CA PHE A 5 49.29 -15.39 70.78
C PHE A 5 47.82 -15.83 70.97
N ALA A 6 47.32 -16.59 71.97
CA ALA A 6 47.53 -16.78 73.43
C ALA A 6 46.72 -15.82 74.35
N GLY A 7 46.02 -16.40 75.35
CA GLY A 7 45.44 -15.80 76.58
C GLY A 7 43.89 -15.83 76.64
N ASP A 8 43.21 -16.64 77.46
CA ASP A 8 43.05 -16.65 78.97
C ASP A 8 42.10 -15.51 79.43
N ASP A 9 41.14 -15.61 80.37
CA ASP A 9 41.02 -16.40 81.60
C ASP A 9 39.56 -16.52 82.09
N ALA A 10 39.31 -17.54 82.91
CA ALA A 10 38.12 -17.74 83.73
C ALA A 10 38.31 -17.15 85.14
N ASP A 11 37.24 -16.67 85.78
CA ASP A 11 37.27 -16.32 87.21
C ASP A 11 36.01 -16.82 87.94
N CYS A 12 36.24 -17.58 89.00
CA CYS A 12 35.29 -18.28 89.86
C CYS A 12 35.73 -18.03 91.30
N GLY A 13 34.92 -17.28 92.05
CA GLY A 13 35.16 -16.97 93.47
C GLY A 13 34.13 -17.62 94.40
N LEU A 14 34.51 -18.75 95.00
CA LEU A 14 34.14 -19.13 96.39
C LEU A 14 35.13 -18.36 97.31
N CYS A 15 34.90 -17.96 98.56
CA CYS A 15 34.61 -18.75 99.76
C CYS A 15 34.42 -17.81 101.00
N HIS A 16 33.57 -18.24 101.94
CA HIS A 16 33.82 -18.35 103.40
C HIS A 16 33.67 -17.22 104.47
N SER A 17 33.28 -17.76 105.64
CA SER A 17 33.37 -17.28 107.04
C SER A 17 32.22 -16.39 107.53
N SER A 18 31.67 -16.52 108.73
CA SER A 18 31.82 -17.47 109.85
C SER A 18 30.72 -17.13 110.87
N ALA A 19 30.20 -18.14 111.56
CA ALA A 19 29.30 -17.96 112.70
C ALA A 19 30.11 -17.79 113.99
N GLU A 20 29.73 -16.84 114.87
CA GLU A 20 29.88 -17.04 116.33
C GLU A 20 29.01 -16.07 117.17
N GLN A 21 28.76 -16.53 118.40
CA GLN A 21 27.68 -16.24 119.34
C GLN A 21 27.72 -14.85 120.02
N ALA A 22 26.55 -14.32 120.39
CA ALA A 22 26.38 -13.56 121.63
C ALA A 22 24.91 -13.63 122.13
N PHE A 23 24.75 -14.20 123.33
CA PHE A 23 23.53 -14.23 124.14
C PHE A 23 23.33 -12.88 124.85
N ALA A 24 22.10 -12.37 124.90
CA ALA A 24 21.34 -12.08 126.14
C ALA A 24 20.28 -10.96 125.98
N HIS A 25 19.17 -11.18 126.69
CA HIS A 25 18.06 -10.28 127.03
C HIS A 25 16.92 -10.09 126.02
N THR A 26 15.87 -10.87 126.26
CA THR A 26 14.48 -10.61 125.89
C THR A 26 13.99 -9.30 126.53
N PRO A 27 13.02 -8.62 125.89
CA PRO A 27 11.70 -8.59 126.50
C PRO A 27 10.61 -9.09 125.54
N SER A 28 9.66 -9.80 126.14
CA SER A 28 8.42 -10.30 125.57
C SER A 28 7.74 -9.38 124.55
N GLY A 29 7.62 -9.84 123.31
CA GLY A 29 6.88 -9.13 122.27
C GLY A 29 6.38 -10.06 121.17
N ARG A 30 5.21 -10.67 121.40
CA ARG A 30 4.32 -11.35 120.42
C ARG A 30 5.01 -12.36 119.49
N ARG A 31 4.90 -13.66 119.80
CA ARG A 31 5.13 -14.75 118.81
C ARG A 31 4.36 -14.43 117.52
N ARG A 32 5.07 -14.04 116.46
CA ARG A 32 4.53 -14.04 115.09
C ARG A 32 4.45 -15.50 114.65
N ASP A 33 3.24 -15.95 114.41
CA ASP A 33 2.94 -17.29 113.94
C ASP A 33 3.62 -17.55 112.58
N PRO A 34 4.64 -18.43 112.48
CA PRO A 34 5.41 -18.66 111.25
C PRO A 34 4.51 -19.19 110.13
N VAL A 35 3.44 -19.90 110.47
CA VAL A 35 2.41 -20.38 109.53
C VAL A 35 1.68 -19.20 108.88
N LYS A 36 1.31 -18.16 109.66
CA LYS A 36 0.69 -16.94 109.12
C LYS A 36 1.62 -16.15 108.19
N THR A 37 2.93 -16.24 108.41
CA THR A 37 3.92 -15.51 107.63
C THR A 37 4.18 -16.21 106.29
N ALA A 38 4.27 -17.54 106.29
CA ALA A 38 4.33 -18.36 105.09
C ALA A 38 3.03 -18.27 104.25
N GLN A 39 1.85 -18.30 104.89
CA GLN A 39 0.56 -18.11 104.23
C GLN A 39 0.46 -16.75 103.52
N ARG A 40 0.99 -15.67 104.12
CA ARG A 40 1.05 -14.35 103.49
C ARG A 40 2.01 -14.30 102.29
N ALA A 41 3.12 -15.04 102.34
CA ALA A 41 4.08 -15.13 101.25
C ALA A 41 3.53 -15.94 100.06
N ILE A 42 2.87 -17.07 100.34
CA ILE A 42 2.15 -17.88 99.34
C ILE A 42 1.04 -17.05 98.69
N ALA A 43 0.19 -16.38 99.48
CA ALA A 43 -0.86 -15.51 98.95
C ALA A 43 -0.32 -14.33 98.11
N LYS A 44 0.88 -13.82 98.46
CA LYS A 44 1.57 -12.78 97.66
C LYS A 44 2.10 -13.35 96.35
N GLN A 45 2.67 -14.55 96.36
CA GLN A 45 3.14 -15.23 95.15
C GLN A 45 1.99 -15.68 94.24
N GLU A 46 0.90 -16.22 94.79
CA GLU A 46 -0.31 -16.56 94.02
C GLU A 46 -0.90 -15.31 93.34
N LYS A 47 -0.96 -14.17 94.04
CA LYS A 47 -1.34 -12.89 93.42
C LYS A 47 -0.36 -12.44 92.33
N ALA A 48 0.94 -12.65 92.52
CA ALA A 48 1.95 -12.30 91.51
C ALA A 48 1.85 -13.21 90.28
N HIS A 49 1.66 -14.52 90.47
CA HIS A 49 1.46 -15.51 89.43
C HIS A 49 0.17 -15.25 88.65
N ALA A 50 -0.94 -14.98 89.33
CA ALA A 50 -2.20 -14.60 88.69
C ALA A 50 -2.07 -13.30 87.86
N ARG A 51 -1.31 -12.32 88.36
CA ARG A 51 -0.99 -11.09 87.60
C ARG A 51 -0.10 -11.37 86.38
N ALA A 52 0.88 -12.25 86.52
CA ALA A 52 1.77 -12.65 85.44
C ALA A 52 1.03 -13.43 84.35
N GLN A 53 0.17 -14.39 84.73
CA GLN A 53 -0.72 -15.12 83.82
C GLN A 53 -1.65 -14.18 83.05
N LYS A 54 -2.29 -13.23 83.75
CA LYS A 54 -3.17 -12.25 83.11
C LYS A 54 -2.41 -11.33 82.14
N ARG A 55 -1.16 -10.98 82.46
CA ARG A 55 -0.26 -10.23 81.55
C ARG A 55 0.15 -11.08 80.35
N ALA A 56 0.48 -12.35 80.54
CA ALA A 56 0.83 -13.28 79.48
C ALA A 56 -0.34 -13.50 78.52
N GLU A 57 -1.56 -13.73 79.02
CA GLU A 57 -2.78 -13.81 78.19
C GLU A 57 -3.03 -12.53 77.39
N THR A 58 -2.82 -11.36 78.02
CA THR A 58 -2.99 -10.07 77.33
C THR A 58 -1.94 -9.88 76.24
N ALA A 59 -0.69 -10.29 76.50
CA ALA A 59 0.39 -10.25 75.53
C ALA A 59 0.14 -11.24 74.38
N GLN A 60 -0.33 -12.45 74.68
CA GLN A 60 -0.73 -13.48 73.70
C GLN A 60 -1.81 -12.94 72.76
N ARG A 61 -2.89 -12.38 73.30
CA ARG A 61 -3.99 -11.79 72.51
C ARG A 61 -3.52 -10.62 71.65
N ARG A 62 -2.58 -9.81 72.14
CA ARG A 62 -1.99 -8.70 71.36
C ARG A 62 -1.12 -9.21 70.22
N PHE A 63 -0.34 -10.26 70.47
CA PHE A 63 0.52 -10.90 69.48
C PHE A 63 -0.32 -11.57 68.37
N GLU A 64 -1.37 -12.31 68.74
CA GLU A 64 -2.32 -12.91 67.79
C GLU A 64 -3.00 -11.85 66.92
N LYS A 65 -3.50 -10.76 67.52
CA LYS A 65 -4.07 -9.63 66.76
C LYS A 65 -3.04 -8.96 65.84
N ALA A 66 -1.78 -8.88 66.25
CA ALA A 66 -0.72 -8.33 65.41
C ALA A 66 -0.40 -9.26 64.23
N GLN A 67 -0.35 -10.58 64.45
CA GLN A 67 -0.19 -11.57 63.38
C GLN A 67 -1.35 -11.55 62.39
N GLU A 68 -2.59 -11.46 62.88
CA GLU A 68 -3.77 -11.37 62.02
C GLU A 68 -3.73 -10.12 61.13
N LYS A 69 -3.44 -8.95 61.72
CA LYS A 69 -3.23 -7.70 60.97
C LYS A 69 -2.10 -7.81 59.94
N GLN A 70 -1.00 -8.49 60.29
CA GLN A 70 0.12 -8.69 59.37
C GLN A 70 -0.28 -9.59 58.20
N ARG A 71 -1.01 -10.70 58.46
CA ARG A 71 -1.52 -11.59 57.42
C ARG A 71 -2.51 -10.89 56.49
N ASP A 72 -3.43 -10.12 57.05
CA ASP A 72 -4.38 -9.32 56.27
C ASP A 72 -3.68 -8.25 55.44
N GLY A 73 -2.69 -7.56 56.03
CA GLY A 73 -1.85 -6.60 55.31
C GLY A 73 -1.09 -7.26 54.15
N ALA A 74 -0.48 -8.42 54.38
CA ALA A 74 0.23 -9.18 53.35
C ALA A 74 -0.72 -9.69 52.24
N ARG A 75 -1.94 -10.13 52.61
CA ARG A 75 -2.98 -10.53 51.64
C ARG A 75 -3.41 -9.35 50.78
N LYS A 76 -3.71 -8.19 51.39
CA LYS A 76 -4.08 -6.96 50.67
C LYS A 76 -2.95 -6.50 49.74
N ALA A 77 -1.71 -6.51 50.22
CA ALA A 77 -0.54 -6.18 49.42
C ALA A 77 -0.40 -7.12 48.21
N ARG A 78 -0.55 -8.43 48.39
CA ARG A 78 -0.51 -9.40 47.28
C ARG A 78 -1.58 -9.14 46.22
N LEU A 79 -2.82 -8.86 46.64
CA LEU A 79 -3.90 -8.53 45.72
C LEU A 79 -3.64 -7.22 44.97
N ALA A 80 -3.15 -6.19 45.66
CA ALA A 80 -2.77 -4.92 45.04
C ALA A 80 -1.63 -5.09 44.02
N TRP A 81 -0.62 -5.91 44.34
CA TRP A 81 0.46 -6.24 43.41
C TRP A 81 -0.03 -7.01 42.17
N ALA A 82 -0.97 -7.94 42.35
CA ALA A 82 -1.56 -8.68 41.22
C ALA A 82 -2.35 -7.74 40.28
N ASP A 83 -3.20 -6.88 40.84
CA ASP A 83 -3.96 -5.87 40.07
C ASP A 83 -3.02 -4.87 39.37
N ALA A 84 -1.99 -4.38 40.05
CA ALA A 84 -0.98 -3.50 39.45
C ALA A 84 -0.25 -4.18 38.27
N ARG A 85 0.10 -5.46 38.40
CA ARG A 85 0.73 -6.24 37.34
C ARG A 85 -0.19 -6.43 36.13
N GLU A 86 -1.47 -6.70 36.38
CA GLU A 86 -2.48 -6.83 35.31
C GLU A 86 -2.68 -5.51 34.56
N ARG A 87 -2.78 -4.39 35.29
CA ARG A 87 -2.87 -3.05 34.69
C ARG A 87 -1.64 -2.71 33.86
N LEU A 88 -0.44 -3.06 34.34
CA LEU A 88 0.80 -2.88 33.58
C LEU A 88 0.79 -3.72 32.30
N GLY A 89 0.28 -4.96 32.35
CA GLY A 89 0.10 -5.81 31.17
C GLY A 89 -0.80 -5.14 30.13
N ARG A 90 -1.99 -4.70 30.55
CA ARG A 90 -2.94 -3.97 29.68
C ARG A 90 -2.34 -2.69 29.09
N ALA A 91 -1.60 -1.92 29.88
CA ALA A 91 -0.94 -0.71 29.41
C ALA A 91 0.12 -1.01 28.32
N LYS A 92 0.90 -2.09 28.48
CA LYS A 92 1.86 -2.55 27.47
C LYS A 92 1.18 -3.01 26.18
N ASP A 93 0.05 -3.73 26.30
CA ASP A 93 -0.72 -4.16 25.14
C ASP A 93 -1.28 -2.98 24.36
N LEU A 94 -1.81 -1.98 25.07
CA LEU A 94 -2.30 -0.75 24.46
C LEU A 94 -1.18 0.02 23.76
N ALA A 95 0.01 0.13 24.37
CA ALA A 95 1.16 0.76 23.74
C ALA A 95 1.53 0.07 22.41
N ARG A 96 1.61 -1.27 22.40
CA ARG A 96 1.87 -2.04 21.18
C ARG A 96 0.81 -1.83 20.09
N GLN A 97 -0.47 -1.73 20.47
CA GLN A 97 -1.55 -1.45 19.53
C GLN A 97 -1.45 -0.04 18.93
N LEU A 98 -1.03 0.95 19.72
CA LEU A 98 -0.81 2.32 19.24
C LEU A 98 0.36 2.40 18.25
N ASP A 99 1.47 1.71 18.54
CA ASP A 99 2.61 1.65 17.63
C ASP A 99 2.22 0.95 16.31
N ARG A 100 1.51 -0.19 16.39
CA ARG A 100 1.00 -0.86 15.19
C ARG A 100 0.04 0.01 14.38
N ARG A 101 -0.79 0.80 15.03
CA ARG A 101 -1.69 1.76 14.34
C ARG A 101 -0.91 2.87 13.63
N ARG A 102 0.22 3.31 14.18
CA ARG A 102 1.09 4.30 13.52
C ARG A 102 1.73 3.70 12.28
N GLU A 103 2.33 2.51 12.39
CA GLU A 103 2.90 1.78 11.24
C GLU A 103 1.87 1.61 10.11
N LEU A 104 0.67 1.11 10.44
CA LEU A 104 -0.41 0.97 9.47
C LEU A 104 -0.86 2.31 8.87
N GLY A 105 -0.80 3.39 9.65
CA GLY A 105 -1.09 4.74 9.16
C GLY A 105 -0.07 5.24 8.16
N GLU A 106 1.21 4.94 8.39
CA GLU A 106 2.30 5.24 7.45
C GLU A 106 2.19 4.42 6.17
N GLU A 107 1.94 3.10 6.29
CA GLU A 107 1.69 2.22 5.14
C GLU A 107 0.48 2.69 4.32
N LEU A 108 -0.63 3.06 4.99
CA LEU A 108 -1.82 3.56 4.32
C LEU A 108 -1.53 4.86 3.56
N ALA A 109 -0.74 5.78 4.14
CA ALA A 109 -0.36 7.02 3.48
C ALA A 109 0.46 6.77 2.20
N VAL A 110 1.37 5.79 2.23
CA VAL A 110 2.14 5.37 1.05
C VAL A 110 1.21 4.82 -0.03
N VAL A 111 0.34 3.85 0.29
CA VAL A 111 -0.59 3.25 -0.66
C VAL A 111 -1.56 4.28 -1.25
N GLN A 112 -2.03 5.24 -0.44
CA GLN A 112 -2.89 6.32 -0.92
C GLN A 112 -2.17 7.22 -1.93
N LYS A 113 -0.89 7.52 -1.71
CA LYS A 113 -0.07 8.31 -2.64
C LYS A 113 0.15 7.57 -3.96
N GLU A 114 0.47 6.27 -3.90
CA GLU A 114 0.63 5.43 -5.09
C GLU A 114 -0.66 5.31 -5.88
N LEU A 115 -1.80 5.12 -5.22
CA LEU A 115 -3.11 5.08 -5.86
C LEU A 115 -3.46 6.40 -6.54
N ALA A 116 -3.15 7.53 -5.90
CA ALA A 116 -3.36 8.85 -6.51
C ALA A 116 -2.49 9.06 -7.75
N ALA A 117 -1.21 8.65 -7.70
CA ALA A 117 -0.30 8.69 -8.84
C ALA A 117 -0.80 7.81 -9.99
N ALA A 118 -1.15 6.56 -9.71
CA ALA A 118 -1.67 5.62 -10.70
C ALA A 118 -2.96 6.12 -11.37
N ARG A 119 -3.86 6.77 -10.60
CA ARG A 119 -5.07 7.41 -11.15
C ARG A 119 -4.72 8.56 -12.09
N ALA A 120 -3.76 9.41 -11.72
CA ALA A 120 -3.31 10.51 -12.55
C ALA A 120 -2.65 10.03 -13.85
N ASP A 121 -1.84 8.96 -13.78
CA ASP A 121 -1.24 8.33 -14.96
C ASP A 121 -2.29 7.74 -15.89
N ARG A 122 -3.27 7.01 -15.34
CA ARG A 122 -4.39 6.47 -16.12
C ARG A 122 -5.15 7.58 -16.83
N GLU A 123 -5.45 8.67 -16.14
CA GLU A 123 -6.17 9.80 -16.74
C GLU A 123 -5.37 10.46 -17.88
N ARG A 124 -4.05 10.61 -17.71
CA ARG A 124 -3.16 11.11 -18.77
C ARG A 124 -3.15 10.18 -19.98
N ALA A 125 -3.06 8.87 -19.75
CA ALA A 125 -3.10 7.87 -20.81
C ALA A 125 -4.43 7.94 -21.58
N LEU A 126 -5.57 7.96 -20.87
CA LEU A 126 -6.90 8.05 -21.48
C LEU A 126 -7.06 9.32 -22.33
N LYS A 127 -6.61 10.48 -21.85
CA LYS A 127 -6.62 11.73 -22.63
C LYS A 127 -5.76 11.64 -23.89
N THR A 128 -4.58 11.04 -23.78
CA THR A 128 -3.66 10.87 -24.91
C THR A 128 -4.27 9.95 -25.96
N HIS A 129 -4.83 8.80 -25.55
CA HIS A 129 -5.54 7.89 -26.44
C HIS A 129 -6.77 8.55 -27.09
N ALA A 130 -7.60 9.26 -26.31
CA ALA A 130 -8.76 9.96 -26.84
C ALA A 130 -8.38 11.02 -27.89
N LYS A 131 -7.27 11.74 -27.68
CA LYS A 131 -6.76 12.72 -28.65
C LYS A 131 -6.26 12.04 -29.92
N ALA A 132 -5.52 10.94 -29.81
CA ALA A 132 -5.03 10.18 -30.96
C ALA A 132 -6.19 9.60 -31.79
N ILE A 133 -7.17 8.97 -31.12
CA ILE A 133 -8.37 8.42 -31.78
C ILE A 133 -9.20 9.53 -32.43
N GLY A 134 -9.35 10.67 -31.75
CA GLY A 134 -10.02 11.85 -32.30
C GLY A 134 -9.37 12.30 -33.60
N ARG A 135 -8.04 12.38 -33.64
CA ARG A 135 -7.32 12.74 -34.86
C ARG A 135 -7.53 11.73 -36.00
N VAL A 136 -7.41 10.43 -35.72
CA VAL A 136 -7.68 9.39 -36.74
C VAL A 136 -9.10 9.51 -37.27
N ARG A 137 -10.08 9.69 -36.39
CA ARG A 137 -11.50 9.82 -36.76
C ARG A 137 -11.74 11.05 -37.64
N ASP A 138 -11.19 12.20 -37.25
CA ASP A 138 -11.43 13.46 -37.95
C ASP A 138 -10.72 13.45 -39.33
N THR A 139 -9.51 12.89 -39.41
CA THR A 139 -8.79 12.69 -40.69
C THR A 139 -9.50 11.66 -41.58
N TYR A 140 -10.01 10.56 -41.02
CA TYR A 140 -10.78 9.56 -41.77
C TYR A 140 -12.07 10.14 -42.35
N ASP A 141 -12.83 10.92 -41.57
CA ASP A 141 -14.02 11.63 -42.06
C ASP A 141 -13.67 12.62 -43.19
N PHE A 142 -12.57 13.36 -43.03
CA PHE A 142 -12.06 14.25 -44.09
C PHE A 142 -11.76 13.50 -45.39
N VAL A 143 -11.01 12.39 -45.32
CA VAL A 143 -10.67 11.57 -46.49
C VAL A 143 -11.92 11.00 -47.14
N VAL A 144 -12.85 10.44 -46.35
CA VAL A 144 -14.10 9.88 -46.86
C VAL A 144 -14.91 10.94 -47.62
N ARG A 145 -14.98 12.18 -47.12
CA ARG A 145 -15.71 13.27 -47.80
C ARG A 145 -15.07 13.70 -49.10
N ARG A 146 -13.75 13.56 -49.22
CA ARG A 146 -13.01 13.82 -50.46
C ARG A 146 -13.16 12.69 -51.47
N LEU A 147 -13.21 11.43 -51.02
CA LEU A 147 -13.30 10.26 -51.89
C LEU A 147 -14.75 9.91 -52.32
N ALA A 148 -15.69 9.89 -51.37
CA ALA A 148 -17.08 9.44 -51.56
C ALA A 148 -18.11 10.59 -51.62
N GLY A 149 -17.65 11.84 -51.74
CA GLY A 149 -18.50 13.04 -51.82
C GLY A 149 -18.77 13.71 -50.47
N GLN A 150 -19.12 15.01 -50.53
CA GLN A 150 -19.22 15.87 -49.35
C GLN A 150 -20.35 15.48 -48.38
N ASP A 151 -21.39 14.81 -48.88
CA ASP A 151 -22.52 14.34 -48.09
C ASP A 151 -22.25 13.01 -47.37
N SER A 152 -21.14 12.33 -47.71
CA SER A 152 -20.71 11.11 -47.03
C SER A 152 -20.02 11.41 -45.71
N ARG A 153 -20.05 10.47 -44.77
CA ARG A 153 -19.38 10.58 -43.46
C ARG A 153 -18.53 9.35 -43.16
N GLY A 154 -17.30 9.59 -42.73
CA GLY A 154 -16.42 8.56 -42.21
C GLY A 154 -16.69 8.33 -40.73
N ARG A 155 -16.97 7.07 -40.35
CA ARG A 155 -17.05 6.65 -38.96
C ARG A 155 -15.84 5.79 -38.64
N PHE A 156 -15.06 6.22 -37.65
CA PHE A 156 -13.97 5.44 -37.07
C PHE A 156 -14.23 5.27 -35.57
N ALA A 157 -14.16 4.03 -35.07
CA ALA A 157 -14.33 3.70 -33.67
C ALA A 157 -13.31 2.63 -33.25
N VAL A 158 -12.72 2.77 -32.06
CA VAL A 158 -11.85 1.75 -31.48
C VAL A 158 -12.63 1.00 -30.41
N GLY A 159 -12.69 -0.32 -30.54
CA GLY A 159 -13.31 -1.24 -29.59
C GLY A 159 -12.28 -2.06 -28.81
N ALA A 160 -12.74 -3.06 -28.06
CA ALA A 160 -11.87 -3.88 -27.21
C ALA A 160 -10.94 -4.82 -28.02
N THR A 161 -11.36 -5.27 -29.19
CA THR A 161 -10.66 -6.28 -30.01
C THR A 161 -10.02 -5.71 -31.28
N GLY A 162 -10.19 -4.41 -31.54
CA GLY A 162 -9.73 -3.77 -32.78
C GLY A 162 -10.43 -2.46 -33.04
N PHE A 163 -10.50 -2.06 -34.31
CA PHE A 163 -11.20 -0.86 -34.75
C PHE A 163 -12.24 -1.19 -35.82
N GLU A 164 -13.24 -0.33 -35.91
CA GLU A 164 -14.26 -0.34 -36.95
C GLU A 164 -14.17 0.96 -37.74
N ALA A 165 -14.03 0.81 -39.06
CA ALA A 165 -14.15 1.89 -40.02
C ALA A 165 -15.40 1.65 -40.89
N GLY A 166 -16.04 2.73 -41.31
CA GLY A 166 -17.18 2.63 -42.21
C GLY A 166 -17.53 3.95 -42.86
N ILE A 167 -18.16 3.88 -44.02
CA ILE A 167 -18.68 5.05 -44.73
C ILE A 167 -20.21 5.06 -44.59
N ARG A 168 -20.77 6.22 -44.23
CA ARG A 168 -22.22 6.47 -44.20
C ARG A 168 -22.61 7.46 -45.27
N HIS A 169 -23.73 7.22 -45.93
CA HIS A 169 -24.32 8.15 -46.89
C HIS A 169 -25.11 9.26 -46.18
N ALA A 170 -25.58 10.24 -46.96
CA ALA A 170 -26.37 11.37 -46.47
C ALA A 170 -27.63 10.95 -45.68
N ASP A 171 -28.24 9.81 -46.06
CA ASP A 171 -29.40 9.22 -45.39
C ASP A 171 -29.07 8.46 -44.09
N GLY A 172 -27.80 8.48 -43.68
CA GLY A 172 -27.30 7.83 -42.47
C GLY A 172 -27.07 6.32 -42.62
N ARG A 173 -27.37 5.71 -43.77
CA ARG A 173 -27.15 4.27 -44.00
C ARG A 173 -25.66 4.00 -44.25
N ARG A 174 -25.19 2.84 -43.76
CA ARG A 174 -23.83 2.36 -44.02
C ARG A 174 -23.74 1.90 -45.47
N GLY A 175 -22.70 2.33 -46.19
CA GLY A 175 -22.34 1.75 -47.47
C GLY A 175 -21.85 0.32 -47.25
N THR A 176 -22.53 -0.66 -47.86
CA THR A 176 -22.20 -2.09 -47.72
C THR A 176 -21.82 -2.76 -49.03
N SER A 177 -21.85 -2.02 -50.16
CA SER A 177 -21.47 -2.59 -51.45
C SER A 177 -19.97 -2.92 -51.49
N PRO A 178 -19.54 -3.87 -52.34
CA PRO A 178 -18.13 -4.20 -52.54
C PRO A 178 -17.27 -2.96 -52.83
N ALA A 179 -17.73 -2.08 -53.71
CA ALA A 179 -17.08 -0.81 -54.01
C ALA A 179 -16.89 0.08 -52.77
N MET A 180 -17.87 0.12 -51.86
CA MET A 180 -17.74 0.86 -50.60
C MET A 180 -16.72 0.24 -49.66
N ARG A 181 -16.54 -1.09 -49.66
CA ARG A 181 -15.49 -1.74 -48.86
C ARG A 181 -14.09 -1.41 -49.37
N VAL A 182 -13.90 -1.38 -50.69
CA VAL A 182 -12.65 -0.91 -51.30
C VAL A 182 -12.37 0.54 -50.89
N MET A 183 -13.40 1.38 -50.91
CA MET A 183 -13.30 2.78 -50.49
C MET A 183 -12.98 2.94 -49.00
N GLU A 184 -13.52 2.08 -48.14
CA GLU A 184 -13.18 2.04 -46.71
C GLU A 184 -11.68 1.73 -46.51
N THR A 185 -11.14 0.76 -47.24
CA THR A 185 -9.70 0.42 -47.22
C THR A 185 -8.86 1.59 -47.73
N LEU A 186 -9.14 2.11 -48.92
CA LEU A 186 -8.40 3.25 -49.49
C LEU A 186 -8.45 4.48 -48.58
N ALA A 187 -9.60 4.74 -47.94
CA ALA A 187 -9.74 5.85 -47.02
C ALA A 187 -8.88 5.65 -45.75
N LEU A 188 -8.79 4.43 -45.22
CA LEU A 188 -7.90 4.11 -44.11
C LEU A 188 -6.44 4.29 -44.48
N ASP A 189 -6.04 3.80 -45.65
CA ASP A 189 -4.68 3.89 -46.17
C ASP A 189 -4.25 5.36 -46.33
N LEU A 190 -5.09 6.18 -46.97
CA LEU A 190 -4.82 7.62 -47.08
C LEU A 190 -4.87 8.35 -45.73
N THR A 191 -5.70 7.91 -44.79
CA THR A 191 -5.70 8.46 -43.43
C THR A 191 -4.36 8.22 -42.75
N ALA A 192 -3.84 7.00 -42.84
CA ALA A 192 -2.55 6.63 -42.30
C ALA A 192 -1.40 7.37 -43.01
N LEU A 193 -1.45 7.54 -44.33
CA LEU A 193 -0.52 8.36 -45.11
C LEU A 193 -0.47 9.80 -44.60
N ILE A 194 -1.63 10.46 -44.45
CA ILE A 194 -1.72 11.84 -43.96
C ILE A 194 -1.13 11.93 -42.56
N LEU A 195 -1.54 11.05 -41.65
CA LEU A 195 -1.03 11.05 -40.27
C LEU A 195 0.49 10.80 -40.23
N ALA A 196 1.02 9.93 -41.09
CA ALA A 196 2.46 9.69 -41.18
C ALA A 196 3.21 10.92 -41.71
N SER A 197 2.68 11.55 -42.77
CA SER A 197 3.28 12.76 -43.35
C SER A 197 3.31 13.95 -42.38
N GLU A 198 2.38 14.00 -41.42
CA GLU A 198 2.33 14.99 -40.34
C GLU A 198 3.15 14.60 -39.09
N GLY A 199 3.83 13.44 -39.09
CA GLY A 199 4.57 12.93 -37.94
C GLY A 199 3.69 12.41 -36.80
N ASN A 200 2.40 12.18 -37.06
CA ASN A 200 1.42 11.64 -36.11
C ASN A 200 1.30 10.11 -36.15
N ALA A 201 2.01 9.44 -37.06
CA ALA A 201 2.11 7.97 -37.13
C ALA A 201 3.54 7.54 -37.49
N ALA A 202 4.00 6.45 -36.86
CA ALA A 202 5.30 5.84 -37.14
C ALA A 202 5.20 4.86 -38.32
N LEU A 203 4.80 5.36 -39.49
CA LEU A 203 4.70 4.60 -40.74
C LEU A 203 5.65 5.21 -41.78
N PRO A 204 6.15 4.42 -42.74
CA PRO A 204 6.92 4.98 -43.83
C PRO A 204 6.04 5.94 -44.65
N GLY A 205 6.61 7.07 -45.04
CA GLY A 205 6.04 7.96 -46.06
C GLY A 205 6.15 7.36 -47.46
N PHE A 206 5.96 6.04 -47.63
CA PHE A 206 6.09 5.36 -48.92
C PHE A 206 4.97 4.34 -49.09
N TRP A 207 4.15 4.51 -50.13
CA TRP A 207 2.90 3.77 -50.30
C TRP A 207 2.74 3.30 -51.74
N ILE A 208 2.26 2.07 -51.92
CA ILE A 208 1.96 1.48 -53.23
C ILE A 208 0.53 0.91 -53.19
N HIS A 209 -0.35 1.40 -54.06
CA HIS A 209 -1.63 0.74 -54.32
C HIS A 209 -1.60 0.03 -55.67
N ASP A 210 -1.89 -1.27 -55.66
CA ASP A 210 -2.06 -2.05 -56.89
C ASP A 210 -3.51 -2.06 -57.34
N SER A 211 -3.74 -1.50 -58.52
CA SER A 211 -5.00 -1.47 -59.23
C SER A 211 -6.16 -1.01 -58.34
N PRO A 212 -6.10 0.19 -57.73
CA PRO A 212 -7.11 0.66 -56.76
C PRO A 212 -8.52 0.81 -57.36
N ARG A 213 -8.66 0.70 -58.69
CA ARG A 213 -9.95 0.57 -59.36
C ARG A 213 -10.32 -0.90 -59.51
N GLU A 214 -11.09 -1.41 -58.56
CA GLU A 214 -11.85 -2.64 -58.77
C GLU A 214 -12.99 -2.41 -59.79
N ALA A 215 -13.47 -3.48 -60.42
CA ALA A 215 -14.47 -3.43 -61.50
C ALA A 215 -15.74 -2.63 -61.13
N ASP A 216 -16.12 -2.67 -59.85
CA ASP A 216 -17.33 -2.02 -59.32
C ASP A 216 -17.08 -0.59 -58.82
N LEU A 217 -15.84 -0.10 -58.83
CA LEU A 217 -15.55 1.27 -58.40
C LEU A 217 -15.90 2.28 -59.51
N ALA A 218 -16.87 3.15 -59.21
CA ALA A 218 -17.25 4.23 -60.11
C ALA A 218 -16.06 5.12 -60.48
N ARG A 219 -16.02 5.56 -61.75
CA ARG A 219 -14.92 6.41 -62.26
C ARG A 219 -14.71 7.68 -61.44
N SER A 220 -15.79 8.26 -60.91
CA SER A 220 -15.74 9.45 -60.04
C SER A 220 -14.93 9.20 -58.76
N HIS A 221 -15.09 8.04 -58.12
CA HIS A 221 -14.35 7.69 -56.91
C HIS A 221 -12.87 7.43 -57.22
N TYR A 222 -12.58 6.78 -58.35
CA TYR A 222 -11.21 6.60 -58.83
C TYR A 222 -10.54 7.95 -59.10
N ASP A 223 -11.21 8.87 -59.80
CA ASP A 223 -10.64 10.19 -60.08
C ASP A 223 -10.46 11.02 -58.78
N ALA A 224 -11.34 10.83 -57.79
CA ALA A 224 -11.25 11.51 -56.50
C ALA A 224 -10.00 11.10 -55.71
N LEU A 225 -9.55 9.85 -55.81
CA LEU A 225 -8.28 9.40 -55.22
C LEU A 225 -7.10 10.25 -55.71
N TYR A 226 -6.95 10.41 -57.03
CA TYR A 226 -5.86 11.19 -57.60
C TYR A 226 -5.95 12.66 -57.24
N ARG A 227 -7.15 13.24 -57.25
CA ARG A 227 -7.35 14.64 -56.85
C ARG A 227 -7.01 14.88 -55.38
N LEU A 228 -7.34 13.93 -54.50
CA LEU A 228 -6.99 14.04 -53.09
C LEU A 228 -5.47 13.99 -52.90
N VAL A 229 -4.77 13.04 -53.54
CA VAL A 229 -3.31 12.95 -53.38
C VAL A 229 -2.59 14.15 -54.01
N SER A 230 -3.02 14.60 -55.19
CA SER A 230 -2.50 15.84 -55.80
C SER A 230 -2.70 17.03 -54.85
N TRP A 231 -3.88 17.15 -54.24
CA TRP A 231 -4.14 18.22 -53.28
C TRP A 231 -3.24 18.11 -52.04
N LEU A 232 -2.95 16.90 -51.55
CA LEU A 232 -2.01 16.69 -50.43
C LEU A 232 -0.58 17.08 -50.80
N GLU A 233 -0.14 16.72 -52.01
CA GLU A 233 1.16 17.11 -52.57
C GLU A 233 1.27 18.64 -52.65
N ASP A 234 0.26 19.31 -53.21
CA ASP A 234 0.21 20.76 -53.36
C ASP A 234 0.05 21.53 -52.03
N SER A 235 -0.41 20.86 -50.96
CA SER A 235 -0.64 21.48 -49.66
C SER A 235 0.65 21.78 -48.89
N THR A 236 1.80 21.25 -49.35
CA THR A 236 3.10 21.46 -48.70
C THR A 236 4.20 21.63 -49.74
N GLN A 237 5.24 22.43 -49.43
CA GLN A 237 6.38 22.57 -50.34
C GLN A 237 7.26 21.31 -50.41
N THR A 238 7.25 20.50 -49.34
CA THR A 238 8.02 19.27 -49.22
C THR A 238 7.11 18.16 -48.69
N PRO A 239 6.37 17.48 -49.57
CA PRO A 239 5.49 16.38 -49.17
C PRO A 239 6.30 15.30 -48.44
N GLY A 240 5.89 14.96 -47.22
CA GLY A 240 6.52 13.93 -46.40
C GLY A 240 6.24 12.50 -46.86
N PHE A 241 5.85 12.30 -48.12
CA PHE A 241 5.46 11.00 -48.65
C PHE A 241 5.75 10.81 -50.14
N GLN A 242 5.82 9.55 -50.56
CA GLN A 242 5.85 9.08 -51.94
C GLN A 242 4.72 8.06 -52.15
N TYR A 243 3.90 8.28 -53.18
CA TYR A 243 2.76 7.43 -53.48
C TYR A 243 2.83 6.89 -54.90
N LEU A 244 2.79 5.57 -55.05
CA LEU A 244 2.80 4.89 -56.33
C LEU A 244 1.47 4.16 -56.55
N VAL A 245 0.96 4.24 -57.77
CA VAL A 245 -0.24 3.51 -58.19
C VAL A 245 0.11 2.70 -59.42
N THR A 246 -0.04 1.36 -59.33
CA THR A 246 -0.04 0.51 -60.52
C THR A 246 -1.49 0.38 -61.00
N THR A 247 -1.74 0.60 -62.28
CA THR A 247 -3.11 0.60 -62.81
C THR A 247 -3.10 0.41 -64.32
N THR A 248 -4.12 -0.29 -64.83
CA THR A 248 -4.44 -0.36 -66.26
C THR A 248 -5.41 0.74 -66.70
N THR A 249 -6.02 1.44 -65.73
CA THR A 249 -6.96 2.53 -66.00
C THR A 249 -6.21 3.86 -66.03
N ARG A 250 -6.34 4.62 -67.12
CA ARG A 250 -5.72 5.94 -67.23
C ARG A 250 -6.19 6.88 -66.10
N PRO A 251 -5.26 7.54 -65.35
CA PRO A 251 -5.61 8.56 -64.36
C PRO A 251 -6.37 9.74 -64.98
N PRO A 252 -7.06 10.57 -64.18
CA PRO A 252 -7.73 11.77 -64.69
C PRO A 252 -6.71 12.75 -65.27
N SER A 253 -7.04 13.37 -66.41
CA SER A 253 -6.18 14.36 -67.09
C SER A 253 -6.02 15.67 -66.30
N SER A 254 -6.83 15.87 -65.26
CA SER A 254 -6.80 17.05 -64.40
C SER A 254 -5.70 17.02 -63.34
N VAL A 255 -4.94 15.93 -63.24
CA VAL A 255 -3.90 15.74 -62.22
C VAL A 255 -2.58 15.49 -62.94
N ALA A 256 -1.51 16.13 -62.50
CA ALA A 256 -0.17 15.85 -62.98
C ALA A 256 0.35 14.55 -62.34
N PHE A 257 0.93 13.66 -63.14
CA PHE A 257 1.54 12.43 -62.66
C PHE A 257 2.69 12.01 -63.57
N ARG A 258 3.68 11.30 -63.00
CA ARG A 258 4.71 10.61 -63.76
C ARG A 258 4.24 9.21 -64.09
N ALA A 259 3.92 8.94 -65.36
CA ALA A 259 3.58 7.61 -65.82
C ALA A 259 4.83 6.84 -66.25
N ILE A 260 4.97 5.61 -65.75
CA ILE A 260 5.99 4.66 -66.19
C ILE A 260 5.23 3.45 -66.73
N LYS A 261 5.54 3.05 -67.97
CA LYS A 261 4.98 1.83 -68.55
C LYS A 261 5.78 0.64 -68.01
N LEU A 262 5.10 -0.26 -67.32
CA LEU A 262 5.69 -1.48 -66.78
C LEU A 262 5.36 -2.68 -67.67
N GLY A 263 6.23 -3.67 -67.67
CA GLY A 263 6.08 -4.89 -68.46
C GLY A 263 6.85 -6.05 -67.84
N ALA A 264 6.36 -7.27 -68.04
CA ALA A 264 7.03 -8.49 -67.60
C ALA A 264 7.91 -9.10 -68.71
N ALA A 265 8.02 -8.42 -69.86
CA ALA A 265 8.76 -8.92 -71.02
C ALA A 265 10.28 -8.79 -70.85
N SER A 266 10.72 -7.82 -70.03
CA SER A 266 12.13 -7.62 -69.67
C SER A 266 12.26 -7.22 -68.20
N ASN A 267 13.38 -7.57 -67.57
CA ASN A 267 13.69 -7.13 -66.21
C ASN A 267 13.75 -5.60 -66.11
N ASP A 268 14.17 -4.90 -67.16
CA ASP A 268 14.32 -3.44 -67.16
C ASP A 268 12.97 -2.70 -67.14
N GLU A 269 11.87 -3.43 -67.38
CA GLU A 269 10.49 -2.91 -67.35
C GLU A 269 9.79 -3.17 -66.01
N LEU A 270 10.49 -3.72 -65.00
CA LEU A 270 9.98 -3.95 -63.65
C LEU A 270 10.07 -2.68 -62.79
N LEU A 271 9.04 -2.42 -61.98
CA LEU A 271 8.90 -1.18 -61.18
C LEU A 271 10.18 -0.78 -60.41
N LEU A 272 10.78 -1.71 -59.67
CA LEU A 272 11.95 -1.42 -58.83
C LEU A 272 13.27 -1.31 -59.60
N ARG A 273 13.26 -1.59 -60.91
CA ARG A 273 14.41 -1.39 -61.81
C ARG A 273 14.28 -0.14 -62.68
N THR A 274 13.06 0.30 -62.94
CA THR A 274 12.79 1.48 -63.77
C THR A 274 12.56 2.76 -62.95
N ALA A 275 12.05 2.65 -61.72
CA ALA A 275 11.58 3.80 -60.92
C ALA A 275 12.52 4.23 -59.79
N LEU A 276 13.57 3.45 -59.50
CA LEU A 276 14.64 3.73 -58.54
C LEU A 276 15.97 3.78 -59.28
#